data_AF-A0A496PQV6-F1
#
_entry.id   AF-A0A496PQV6-F1
#
_cell.length_a   1.000
_cell.length_b   1.000
_cell.length_c   1.000
_cell.angle_alpha   90.00
_cell.angle_beta   90.00
_cell.angle_gamma   90.00
#
_symmetry.space_group_name_H-M   'P 1'
#
loop_
_entity.id
_entity.type
_entity.pdbx_description
1 polymer ?
#
loop_
_entity_poly.entity_id
_entity_poly.type
_entity_poly.pdbx_seq_one_letter_code
_entity_poly.pdbx_strand_id
1 'polypeptide(L)'
;MSRVIHLSLNVSDEEGAQLAKVYHVGSYFPLFVLADGNGDIITRWTGYTSARRFIVSLNKALADRITIKQRTERHRTNPNTRDALFLANYSKSIGEFLSAIDYYRQIQKLSGRDYSMQIFESSANAAWSGLIPFDTVMLAADVILKAKNRNNRNVQKIARLMGNLARKLHTTDKIARYIEAGIEVTAKSQEAKTIESHYRFLADKALYIAADTAEALQLEKESLGKDWQTNPTKFYSFGLWCYQRGINLEEAESYVRRALERASSGYFKAKHHDLLAEISFALGNTEEAIRQTELALQEEPSSEFYEKQLQRFRKALEEQ
;
A
#
# COMPACT_ATOMS: atom_id res chain seq x y z
N MET A 1 26.42 17.32 -26.68
CA MET A 1 26.11 16.14 -25.85
C MET A 1 25.75 16.61 -24.45
N SER A 2 24.62 16.17 -23.91
CA SER A 2 24.24 16.47 -22.53
C SER A 2 25.04 15.57 -21.61
N ARG A 3 25.88 16.14 -20.74
CA ARG A 3 26.59 15.37 -19.71
C ARG A 3 25.67 15.24 -18.50
N VAL A 4 25.46 14.00 -18.05
CA VAL A 4 24.78 13.70 -16.78
C VAL A 4 25.84 13.18 -15.83
N ILE A 5 25.86 13.71 -14.62
CA ILE A 5 26.71 13.22 -13.53
C ILE A 5 25.86 12.28 -12.69
N HIS A 6 26.32 11.04 -12.51
CA HIS A 6 25.66 10.08 -11.64
C HIS A 6 26.22 10.22 -10.24
N LEU A 7 25.37 10.59 -9.28
CA LEU A 7 25.70 10.65 -7.86
C LEU A 7 24.88 9.59 -7.13
N SER A 8 25.57 8.65 -6.49
CA SER A 8 24.95 7.65 -5.62
C SER A 8 24.88 8.20 -4.20
N LEU A 9 23.73 8.07 -3.56
CA LEU A 9 23.51 8.53 -2.20
C LEU A 9 22.98 7.38 -1.34
N ASN A 10 23.57 7.17 -0.17
CA ASN A 10 23.06 6.24 0.83
C ASN A 10 22.17 7.01 1.80
N VAL A 11 20.85 6.80 1.72
CA VAL A 11 19.90 7.56 2.54
C VAL A 11 19.97 7.29 4.05
N SER A 12 20.71 6.25 4.45
CA SER A 12 20.88 5.87 5.85
C SER A 12 22.04 6.59 6.55
N ASP A 13 22.92 7.27 5.80
CA ASP A 13 23.93 8.13 6.40
C ASP A 13 23.38 9.53 6.69
N GLU A 14 24.13 10.34 7.45
CA GLU A 14 23.67 11.66 7.92
C GLU A 14 23.33 12.61 6.77
N GLU A 15 24.21 12.72 5.78
CA GLU A 15 24.01 13.57 4.59
C GLU A 15 22.81 13.08 3.77
N GLY A 16 22.73 11.78 3.55
CA GLY A 16 21.65 11.12 2.83
C GLY A 16 20.29 11.30 3.50
N ALA A 17 20.22 11.24 4.83
CA ALA A 17 19.00 11.48 5.58
C ALA A 17 18.52 12.94 5.45
N GLN A 18 19.43 13.91 5.38
CA GLN A 18 19.10 15.31 5.14
C GLN A 18 18.57 15.52 3.71
N LEU A 19 19.31 15.04 2.71
CA LEU A 19 18.93 15.14 1.30
C LEU A 19 17.65 14.36 0.99
N ALA A 20 17.37 13.27 1.72
CA ALA A 20 16.15 12.50 1.55
C ALA A 20 14.88 13.32 1.81
N LYS A 21 14.95 14.31 2.72
CA LYS A 21 13.85 15.26 2.96
C LYS A 21 13.69 16.23 1.80
N VAL A 22 14.79 16.79 1.30
CA VAL A 22 14.82 17.75 0.18
C VAL A 22 14.27 17.13 -1.11
N TYR A 23 14.69 15.89 -1.40
CA TYR A 23 14.29 15.18 -2.61
C TYR A 23 13.07 14.28 -2.43
N HIS A 24 12.41 14.36 -1.27
CA HIS A 24 11.19 13.61 -0.93
C HIS A 24 11.33 12.08 -1.14
N VAL A 25 12.43 11.47 -0.69
CA VAL A 25 12.74 10.07 -1.05
C VAL A 25 11.62 9.10 -0.62
N GLY A 26 10.99 9.36 0.52
CA GLY A 26 9.95 8.49 1.07
C GLY A 26 10.50 7.12 1.44
N SER A 27 9.67 6.08 1.35
CA SER A 27 10.03 4.70 1.74
C SER A 27 10.30 3.77 0.55
N TYR A 28 10.41 4.30 -0.67
CA TYR A 28 10.49 3.51 -1.89
C TYR A 28 11.90 3.55 -2.49
N PHE A 29 12.53 2.37 -2.59
CA PHE A 29 13.88 2.20 -3.11
C PHE A 29 13.93 1.17 -4.26
N PRO A 30 14.86 1.33 -5.22
CA PRO A 30 15.68 2.52 -5.45
C PRO A 30 14.83 3.69 -5.94
N LEU A 31 15.26 4.93 -5.66
CA LEU A 31 14.70 6.16 -6.21
C LEU A 31 15.76 6.84 -7.07
N PHE A 32 15.34 7.31 -8.24
CA PHE A 32 16.17 8.14 -9.11
C PHE A 32 15.55 9.52 -9.20
N VAL A 33 16.39 10.54 -9.04
CA VAL A 33 16.03 11.95 -9.20
C VAL A 33 16.95 12.54 -10.26
N LEU A 34 16.36 13.22 -11.23
CA LEU A 34 17.10 14.09 -12.14
C LEU A 34 16.86 15.53 -11.70
N ALA A 35 17.94 16.25 -11.41
CA ALA A 35 17.93 17.65 -11.04
C ALA A 35 18.77 18.48 -12.02
N ASP A 36 18.55 19.78 -12.04
CA ASP A 36 19.39 20.71 -12.80
C ASP A 36 20.69 21.08 -12.04
N GLY A 37 21.47 22.02 -12.59
CA GLY A 37 22.73 22.46 -11.98
C GLY A 37 22.59 23.20 -10.64
N ASN A 38 21.37 23.63 -10.28
CA ASN A 38 21.07 24.27 -9.00
C ASN A 38 20.49 23.27 -7.99
N GLY A 39 20.30 22.01 -8.37
CA GLY A 39 19.62 21.01 -7.54
C GLY A 39 18.10 21.02 -7.66
N ASP A 40 17.51 21.85 -8.54
CA ASP A 40 16.06 21.87 -8.73
C ASP A 40 15.61 20.60 -9.47
N ILE A 41 14.61 19.91 -8.91
CA ILE A 41 14.11 18.65 -9.46
C ILE A 41 13.50 18.88 -10.84
N ILE A 42 13.92 18.08 -11.83
CA ILE A 42 13.30 17.97 -13.17
C ILE A 42 12.26 16.85 -13.17
N THR A 43 12.66 15.68 -12.69
CA THR A 43 11.77 14.51 -12.58
C THR A 43 12.30 13.50 -11.59
N ARG A 44 11.47 12.51 -11.25
CA ARG A 44 11.83 11.37 -10.41
C ARG A 44 11.10 10.10 -10.84
N TRP A 45 11.69 8.94 -10.55
CA TRP A 45 11.04 7.64 -10.73
C TRP A 45 11.58 6.61 -9.74
N THR A 46 10.72 5.70 -9.29
CA THR A 46 11.02 4.68 -8.27
C THR A 46 11.02 3.28 -8.84
N GLY A 47 11.80 2.39 -8.21
CA GLY A 47 11.77 0.96 -8.42
C GLY A 47 12.86 0.44 -9.35
N TYR A 48 13.10 -0.87 -9.23
CA TYR A 48 14.04 -1.58 -10.09
C TYR A 48 13.58 -1.57 -11.54
N THR A 49 14.51 -1.28 -12.44
CA THR A 49 14.27 -1.22 -13.87
C THR A 49 15.45 -1.82 -14.62
N SER A 50 15.19 -2.41 -15.79
CA SER A 50 16.28 -2.81 -16.68
C SER A 50 17.04 -1.57 -17.18
N ALA A 51 18.33 -1.75 -17.52
CA ALA A 51 19.16 -0.69 -18.07
C ALA A 51 18.51 0.02 -19.27
N ARG A 52 17.86 -0.74 -20.16
CA ARG A 52 17.12 -0.18 -21.31
C ARG A 52 16.01 0.77 -20.89
N ARG A 53 15.17 0.36 -19.92
CA ARG A 53 14.06 1.20 -19.42
C ARG A 53 14.56 2.41 -18.62
N PHE A 54 15.69 2.26 -17.92
CA PHE A 54 16.37 3.38 -17.26
C PHE A 54 16.80 4.43 -18.29
N ILE A 55 17.52 4.02 -19.35
CA ILE A 55 17.99 4.91 -20.42
C ILE A 55 16.81 5.60 -21.12
N VAL A 56 15.71 4.89 -21.37
CA VAL A 56 14.49 5.49 -21.95
C VAL A 56 13.91 6.57 -21.03
N SER A 57 13.83 6.31 -19.73
CA SER A 57 13.32 7.27 -18.74
C SER A 57 14.23 8.50 -18.65
N LEU A 58 15.55 8.28 -18.60
CA LEU A 58 16.55 9.34 -18.57
C LEU A 58 16.50 10.20 -19.84
N ASN A 59 16.49 9.59 -21.03
CA ASN A 59 16.42 10.33 -22.29
C ASN A 59 15.14 11.14 -22.43
N LYS A 60 14.00 10.58 -21.99
CA LYS A 60 12.73 11.32 -21.94
C LYS A 60 12.82 12.54 -21.03
N ALA A 61 13.46 12.38 -19.86
CA ALA A 61 13.67 13.48 -18.93
C ALA A 61 14.63 14.55 -19.48
N LEU A 62 15.72 14.15 -20.14
CA LEU A 62 16.69 15.07 -20.73
C LEU A 62 16.15 15.88 -21.92
N ALA A 63 15.08 15.39 -22.56
CA ALA A 63 14.37 16.09 -23.63
C ALA A 63 13.47 17.23 -23.14
N ASP A 64 13.07 17.24 -21.87
CA ASP A 64 12.26 18.29 -21.23
C ASP A 64 12.83 18.59 -19.84
N ARG A 65 13.79 19.52 -19.79
CA ARG A 65 14.56 19.86 -18.58
C ARG A 65 13.88 20.88 -17.68
N ILE A 66 12.60 21.14 -17.91
CA ILE A 66 11.85 22.11 -17.13
C ILE A 66 11.66 21.53 -15.73
N THR A 67 12.12 22.28 -14.73
CA THR A 67 12.04 21.88 -13.33
C THR A 67 10.58 21.82 -12.85
N ILE A 68 10.31 21.10 -11.77
CA ILE A 68 8.97 21.05 -11.15
C ILE A 68 8.47 22.48 -10.85
N LYS A 69 9.35 23.34 -10.32
CA LYS A 69 9.06 24.73 -10.00
C LYS A 69 8.66 25.52 -11.24
N GLN A 70 9.46 25.45 -12.31
CA GLN A 70 9.17 26.12 -13.57
C GLN A 70 7.88 25.60 -14.21
N ARG A 71 7.63 24.29 -14.14
CA ARG A 71 6.42 23.66 -14.68
C ARG A 71 5.17 24.09 -13.93
N THR A 72 5.26 24.18 -12.60
CA THR A 72 4.18 24.68 -11.74
C THR A 72 3.83 26.11 -12.11
N GLU A 73 4.83 26.98 -12.26
CA GLU A 73 4.62 28.38 -12.63
C GLU A 73 4.05 28.54 -14.05
N ARG A 74 4.56 27.77 -15.02
CA ARG A 74 4.01 27.75 -16.37
C ARG A 74 2.56 27.28 -16.41
N HIS A 75 2.22 26.25 -15.65
CA HIS A 75 0.85 25.76 -15.57
C HIS A 75 -0.08 26.76 -14.86
N ARG A 76 0.42 27.45 -13.82
CA ARG A 76 -0.32 28.51 -13.12
C ARG A 76 -0.68 29.66 -14.06
N THR A 77 0.25 30.05 -14.93
CA THR A 77 0.08 31.19 -15.86
C THR A 77 -0.66 30.79 -17.14
N ASN A 78 -0.47 29.58 -17.63
CA ASN A 78 -1.14 29.04 -18.82
C ASN A 78 -1.51 27.55 -18.62
N PRO A 79 -2.68 27.29 -17.97
CA PRO A 79 -3.10 25.94 -17.65
C PRO A 79 -3.20 25.04 -18.87
N ASN A 80 -2.51 23.89 -18.83
CA ASN A 80 -2.56 22.91 -19.91
C ASN A 80 -2.53 21.48 -19.38
N THR A 81 -3.05 20.54 -20.16
CA THR A 81 -3.20 19.15 -19.73
C THR A 81 -1.88 18.40 -19.56
N ARG A 82 -0.85 18.76 -20.33
CA ARG A 82 0.46 18.13 -20.27
C ARG A 82 1.13 18.42 -18.93
N ASP A 83 1.18 19.68 -18.52
CA ASP A 83 1.81 20.07 -17.26
C ASP A 83 0.99 19.61 -16.06
N ALA A 84 -0.33 19.77 -16.08
CA ALA A 84 -1.18 19.24 -15.01
C ALA A 84 -1.01 17.73 -14.83
N LEU A 85 -0.93 16.94 -15.91
CA LEU A 85 -0.72 15.48 -15.79
C LEU A 85 0.65 15.16 -15.21
N PHE A 86 1.69 15.89 -15.61
CA PHE A 86 3.02 15.73 -15.06
C PHE A 86 3.02 16.03 -13.56
N LEU A 87 2.47 17.18 -13.17
CA LEU A 87 2.42 17.65 -11.79
C LEU A 87 1.56 16.71 -10.91
N ALA A 88 0.43 16.20 -11.42
CA ALA A 88 -0.38 15.21 -10.72
C ALA A 88 0.41 13.94 -10.38
N ASN A 89 1.16 13.41 -11.34
CA ASN A 89 1.97 12.21 -11.14
C ASN A 89 3.15 12.47 -10.19
N TYR A 90 3.79 13.64 -10.30
CA TYR A 90 4.84 14.06 -9.39
C TYR A 90 4.32 14.17 -7.95
N SER A 91 3.25 14.94 -7.72
CA SER A 91 2.63 15.11 -6.41
C SER A 91 2.21 13.76 -5.81
N LYS A 92 1.60 12.86 -6.60
CA LYS A 92 1.28 11.50 -6.14
C LYS A 92 2.53 10.72 -5.72
N SER A 93 3.63 10.85 -6.44
CA SER A 93 4.88 10.12 -6.15
C SER A 93 5.60 10.58 -4.88
N ILE A 94 5.32 11.81 -4.43
CA ILE A 94 5.90 12.37 -3.20
C ILE A 94 4.90 12.36 -2.02
N GLY A 95 3.72 11.77 -2.20
CA GLY A 95 2.70 11.68 -1.14
C GLY A 95 1.79 12.91 -1.03
N GLU A 96 1.92 13.90 -1.91
CA GLU A 96 1.03 15.07 -1.97
C GLU A 96 -0.27 14.74 -2.72
N PHE A 97 -1.07 13.87 -2.12
CA PHE A 97 -2.25 13.31 -2.77
C PHE A 97 -3.35 14.35 -3.05
N LEU A 98 -3.47 15.41 -2.23
CA LEU A 98 -4.45 16.48 -2.46
C LEU A 98 -4.10 17.30 -3.69
N SER A 99 -2.84 17.72 -3.82
CA SER A 99 -2.32 18.38 -5.02
C SER A 99 -2.55 17.53 -6.27
N ALA A 100 -2.31 16.21 -6.18
CA ALA A 100 -2.57 15.29 -7.28
C ALA A 100 -4.06 15.27 -7.70
N ILE A 101 -4.99 15.22 -6.74
CA ILE A 101 -6.44 15.28 -7.00
C ILE A 101 -6.80 16.58 -7.74
N ASP A 102 -6.27 17.71 -7.29
CA ASP A 102 -6.57 19.02 -7.89
C ASP A 102 -6.07 19.10 -9.33
N TYR A 103 -4.86 18.63 -9.61
CA TYR A 103 -4.37 18.56 -10.98
C TYR A 103 -5.19 17.61 -11.85
N TYR A 104 -5.58 16.43 -11.36
CA TYR A 104 -6.46 15.54 -12.12
C TYR A 104 -7.80 16.20 -12.46
N ARG A 105 -8.44 16.89 -11.51
CA ARG A 105 -9.67 17.66 -11.76
C ARG A 105 -9.47 18.78 -12.79
N GLN A 106 -8.34 19.48 -12.76
CA GLN A 106 -8.01 20.48 -13.78
C GLN A 106 -7.90 19.85 -15.17
N ILE A 107 -7.28 18.67 -15.30
CA ILE A 107 -7.20 17.97 -16.59
C ILE A 107 -8.60 17.58 -17.10
N GLN A 108 -9.49 17.10 -16.21
CA GLN A 108 -10.88 16.79 -16.58
C GLN A 108 -11.58 18.04 -17.14
N LYS A 109 -11.44 19.19 -16.49
CA LYS A 109 -12.00 20.47 -16.96
C LYS A 109 -11.44 20.90 -18.32
N LEU A 110 -10.13 20.72 -18.53
CA LEU A 110 -9.44 21.17 -19.74
C LEU A 110 -9.65 20.24 -20.95
N SER A 111 -9.87 18.94 -20.75
CA SER A 111 -9.91 17.95 -21.85
C SER A 111 -11.19 17.14 -21.95
N GLY A 112 -12.06 17.18 -20.96
CA GLY A 112 -13.23 16.30 -20.86
C GLY A 112 -12.90 14.82 -20.64
N ARG A 113 -11.62 14.45 -20.53
CA ARG A 113 -11.21 13.05 -20.27
C ARG A 113 -11.56 12.63 -18.84
N ASP A 114 -11.89 11.36 -18.67
CA ASP A 114 -12.18 10.80 -17.35
C ASP A 114 -10.89 10.46 -16.57
N TYR A 115 -10.76 11.05 -15.38
CA TYR A 115 -9.68 10.79 -14.41
C TYR A 115 -10.23 10.31 -13.06
N SER A 116 -11.49 9.84 -13.04
CA SER A 116 -12.18 9.45 -11.80
C SER A 116 -11.40 8.39 -11.02
N MET A 117 -10.79 7.41 -11.70
CA MET A 117 -9.97 6.39 -11.03
C MET A 117 -8.71 6.96 -10.37
N GLN A 118 -8.02 7.89 -11.03
CA GLN A 118 -6.82 8.53 -10.48
C GLN A 118 -7.17 9.43 -9.29
N ILE A 119 -8.31 10.11 -9.34
CA ILE A 119 -8.85 10.90 -8.24
C ILE A 119 -9.21 9.98 -7.07
N PHE A 120 -9.90 8.87 -7.32
CA PHE A 120 -10.23 7.88 -6.29
C PHE A 120 -8.98 7.29 -5.63
N GLU A 121 -7.98 6.85 -6.40
CA GLU A 121 -6.74 6.30 -5.85
C GLU A 121 -5.98 7.32 -4.99
N SER A 122 -5.90 8.57 -5.46
CA SER A 122 -5.25 9.64 -4.70
C SER A 122 -6.06 9.97 -3.45
N SER A 123 -7.39 9.95 -3.51
CA SER A 123 -8.26 10.16 -2.34
C SER A 123 -8.10 9.04 -1.31
N ALA A 124 -8.06 7.77 -1.75
CA ALA A 124 -7.85 6.63 -0.87
C ALA A 124 -6.49 6.71 -0.15
N ASN A 125 -5.43 7.11 -0.86
CA ASN A 125 -4.11 7.32 -0.24
C ASN A 125 -4.11 8.54 0.70
N ALA A 126 -4.79 9.63 0.34
CA ALA A 126 -4.94 10.80 1.21
C ALA A 126 -5.64 10.43 2.52
N ALA A 127 -6.73 9.66 2.46
CA ALA A 127 -7.43 9.17 3.65
C ALA A 127 -6.59 8.17 4.44
N TRP A 128 -5.83 7.30 3.77
CA TRP A 128 -4.87 6.40 4.43
C TRP A 128 -3.83 7.18 5.23
N SER A 129 -3.44 8.37 4.77
CA SER A 129 -2.50 9.28 5.46
C SER A 129 -3.19 10.26 6.41
N GLY A 130 -4.51 10.16 6.63
CA GLY A 130 -5.25 11.05 7.55
C GLY A 130 -5.48 12.47 7.02
N LEU A 131 -5.27 12.73 5.72
CA LEU A 131 -5.42 14.07 5.13
C LEU A 131 -6.86 14.44 4.80
N ILE A 132 -7.72 13.45 4.57
CA ILE A 132 -9.16 13.63 4.30
C ILE A 132 -9.96 12.53 5.00
N PRO A 133 -11.24 12.78 5.33
CA PRO A 133 -12.10 11.76 5.91
C PRO A 133 -12.49 10.68 4.89
N PHE A 134 -12.85 9.50 5.38
CA PHE A 134 -13.29 8.35 4.58
C PHE A 134 -14.46 8.69 3.64
N ASP A 135 -15.42 9.50 4.10
CA ASP A 135 -16.61 9.87 3.33
C ASP A 135 -16.26 10.63 2.04
N THR A 136 -15.15 11.38 2.02
CA THR A 136 -14.65 12.03 0.79
C THR A 136 -14.21 11.00 -0.25
N VAL A 137 -13.62 9.88 0.18
CA VAL A 137 -13.22 8.78 -0.71
C VAL A 137 -14.44 8.07 -1.28
N MET A 138 -15.49 7.90 -0.48
CA MET A 138 -16.76 7.31 -0.92
C MET A 138 -17.37 8.08 -2.09
N LEU A 139 -17.36 9.42 -2.04
CA LEU A 139 -17.84 10.26 -3.14
C LEU A 139 -17.07 9.99 -4.45
N ALA A 140 -15.75 9.83 -4.39
CA ALA A 140 -14.93 9.51 -5.56
C ALA A 140 -15.18 8.10 -6.09
N ALA A 141 -15.36 7.12 -5.20
CA ALA A 141 -15.71 5.74 -5.57
C ALA A 141 -17.08 5.67 -6.28
N ASP A 142 -18.06 6.44 -5.80
CA ASP A 142 -19.42 6.47 -6.33
C ASP A 142 -19.50 6.96 -7.77
N VAL A 143 -18.66 7.93 -8.14
CA VAL A 143 -18.58 8.42 -9.52
C VAL A 143 -18.25 7.27 -10.47
N ILE A 144 -17.31 6.40 -10.07
CA ILE A 144 -16.87 5.27 -10.89
C ILE A 144 -17.92 4.16 -10.92
N LEU A 145 -18.56 3.86 -9.78
CA LEU A 145 -19.60 2.83 -9.71
C LEU A 145 -20.85 3.20 -10.52
N LYS A 146 -21.19 4.50 -10.61
CA LYS A 146 -22.35 5.02 -11.35
C LYS A 146 -22.05 5.29 -12.84
N ALA A 147 -20.81 5.11 -13.30
CA ALA A 147 -20.44 5.39 -14.68
C ALA A 147 -21.12 4.42 -15.66
N LYS A 148 -21.68 4.94 -16.77
CA LYS A 148 -22.35 4.13 -17.80
C LYS A 148 -21.46 3.02 -18.37
N ASN A 149 -20.17 3.32 -18.55
CA ASN A 149 -19.16 2.38 -19.06
C ASN A 149 -18.28 1.86 -17.91
N ARG A 150 -18.92 1.34 -16.86
CA ARG A 150 -18.26 0.82 -15.65
C ARG A 150 -17.23 -0.27 -16.02
N ASN A 151 -15.97 -0.07 -15.64
CA ASN A 151 -14.90 -1.05 -15.86
C ASN A 151 -14.78 -2.02 -14.68
N ASN A 152 -15.00 -3.31 -14.91
CA ASN A 152 -14.98 -4.35 -13.85
C ASN A 152 -13.66 -4.41 -13.07
N ARG A 153 -12.50 -4.19 -13.71
CA ARG A 153 -11.21 -4.16 -13.00
C ARG A 153 -11.11 -2.97 -12.05
N ASN A 154 -11.69 -1.82 -12.43
CA ASN A 154 -11.75 -0.66 -11.54
C ASN A 154 -12.68 -0.93 -10.37
N VAL A 155 -13.84 -1.56 -10.59
CA VAL A 155 -14.78 -1.94 -9.52
C VAL A 155 -14.13 -2.89 -8.52
N GLN A 156 -13.46 -3.94 -8.99
CA GLN A 156 -12.70 -4.86 -8.13
C GLN A 156 -11.61 -4.11 -7.33
N LYS A 157 -10.91 -3.17 -7.96
CA LYS A 157 -9.89 -2.36 -7.28
C LYS A 157 -10.50 -1.42 -6.23
N ILE A 158 -11.66 -0.83 -6.50
CA ILE A 158 -12.42 0.00 -5.53
C ILE A 158 -12.81 -0.85 -4.34
N ALA A 159 -13.45 -2.00 -4.55
CA ALA A 159 -13.89 -2.90 -3.47
C ALA A 159 -12.73 -3.24 -2.53
N ARG A 160 -11.58 -3.64 -3.08
CA ARG A 160 -10.37 -3.96 -2.32
C ARG A 160 -9.82 -2.76 -1.54
N LEU A 161 -9.70 -1.59 -2.17
CA LEU A 161 -9.16 -0.41 -1.51
C LEU A 161 -10.10 0.14 -0.43
N MET A 162 -11.41 0.14 -0.69
CA MET A 162 -12.42 0.56 0.29
C MET A 162 -12.45 -0.38 1.50
N GLY A 163 -12.41 -1.70 1.29
CA GLY A 163 -12.32 -2.66 2.41
C GLY A 163 -11.06 -2.47 3.25
N ASN A 164 -9.89 -2.32 2.62
CA ASN A 164 -8.64 -2.05 3.33
C ASN A 164 -8.68 -0.74 4.13
N LEU A 165 -9.18 0.33 3.51
CA LEU A 165 -9.23 1.64 4.12
C LEU A 165 -10.23 1.67 5.29
N ALA A 166 -11.40 1.05 5.13
CA ALA A 166 -12.40 0.98 6.18
C ALA A 166 -11.93 0.21 7.41
N ARG A 167 -11.17 -0.87 7.24
CA ARG A 167 -10.51 -1.56 8.36
C ARG A 167 -9.53 -0.64 9.08
N LYS A 168 -8.65 0.05 8.33
CA LYS A 168 -7.67 0.97 8.90
C LYS A 168 -8.33 2.12 9.69
N LEU A 169 -9.44 2.64 9.17
CA LEU A 169 -10.12 3.81 9.74
C LEU A 169 -11.32 3.44 10.62
N HIS A 170 -11.51 2.16 10.94
CA HIS A 170 -12.63 1.65 11.74
C HIS A 170 -14.02 2.11 11.23
N THR A 171 -14.25 2.03 9.91
CA THR A 171 -15.49 2.46 9.21
C THR A 171 -16.08 1.33 8.35
N THR A 172 -15.98 0.10 8.85
CA THR A 172 -16.42 -1.12 8.14
C THR A 172 -17.94 -1.23 7.99
N ASP A 173 -18.72 -0.43 8.70
CA ASP A 173 -20.16 -0.27 8.53
C ASP A 173 -20.54 0.40 7.18
N LYS A 174 -19.61 1.13 6.57
CA LYS A 174 -19.87 1.94 5.35
C LYS A 174 -19.50 1.28 4.03
N ILE A 175 -18.96 0.04 4.04
CA ILE A 175 -18.38 -0.57 2.83
C ILE A 175 -19.31 -1.49 2.03
N ALA A 176 -20.51 -1.80 2.55
CA ALA A 176 -21.37 -2.86 2.01
C ALA A 176 -21.52 -2.81 0.48
N ARG A 177 -21.94 -1.66 -0.05
CA ARG A 177 -22.14 -1.47 -1.51
C ARG A 177 -20.88 -1.69 -2.36
N TYR A 178 -19.69 -1.39 -1.82
CA TYR A 178 -18.43 -1.53 -2.57
C TYR A 178 -17.99 -3.00 -2.60
N ILE A 179 -18.17 -3.70 -1.48
CA ILE A 179 -17.90 -5.14 -1.40
C ILE A 179 -18.88 -5.90 -2.29
N GLU A 180 -20.16 -5.57 -2.26
CA GLU A 180 -21.19 -6.17 -3.13
C GLU A 180 -20.89 -5.95 -4.62
N ALA A 181 -20.52 -4.73 -5.02
CA ALA A 181 -20.10 -4.46 -6.40
C ALA A 181 -18.85 -5.28 -6.79
N GLY A 182 -17.92 -5.47 -5.85
CA GLY A 182 -16.76 -6.36 -6.02
C GLY A 182 -17.15 -7.82 -6.25
N ILE A 183 -18.07 -8.35 -5.44
CA ILE A 183 -18.61 -9.71 -5.58
C ILE A 183 -19.27 -9.87 -6.96
N GLU A 184 -20.13 -8.93 -7.35
CA GLU A 184 -20.86 -8.94 -8.63
C GLU A 184 -19.90 -9.09 -9.83
N VAL A 185 -18.87 -8.24 -9.91
CA VAL A 185 -17.95 -8.23 -11.06
C VAL A 185 -16.97 -9.41 -11.08
N THR A 186 -16.83 -10.12 -9.96
CA THR A 186 -15.89 -11.25 -9.84
C THR A 186 -16.56 -12.62 -9.90
N ALA A 187 -17.89 -12.70 -9.73
CA ALA A 187 -18.64 -13.95 -9.58
C ALA A 187 -18.49 -14.99 -10.70
N LYS A 188 -18.18 -14.55 -11.93
CA LYS A 188 -18.09 -15.44 -13.11
C LYS A 188 -16.68 -15.58 -13.67
N SER A 189 -15.67 -15.05 -12.99
CA SER A 189 -14.31 -15.10 -13.49
C SER A 189 -13.71 -16.50 -13.39
N GLN A 190 -12.92 -16.87 -14.39
CA GLN A 190 -12.11 -18.10 -14.38
C GLN A 190 -10.63 -17.80 -14.07
N GLU A 191 -10.27 -16.52 -13.91
CA GLU A 191 -8.90 -16.14 -13.56
C GLU A 191 -8.67 -16.36 -12.06
N ALA A 192 -7.68 -17.19 -11.71
CA ALA A 192 -7.39 -17.57 -10.32
C ALA A 192 -7.27 -16.37 -9.36
N LYS A 193 -6.63 -15.27 -9.77
CA LYS A 193 -6.51 -14.05 -8.94
C LYS A 193 -7.85 -13.35 -8.69
N THR A 194 -8.73 -13.41 -9.67
CA THR A 194 -10.07 -12.83 -9.57
C THR A 194 -10.98 -13.71 -8.71
N ILE A 195 -10.83 -15.04 -8.78
CA ILE A 195 -11.49 -15.99 -7.88
C ILE A 195 -11.03 -15.77 -6.43
N GLU A 196 -9.72 -15.64 -6.19
CA GLU A 196 -9.19 -15.29 -4.85
C GLU A 196 -9.80 -13.98 -4.33
N SER A 197 -9.89 -12.96 -5.19
CA SER A 197 -10.53 -11.69 -4.82
C SER A 197 -12.02 -11.86 -4.51
N HIS A 198 -12.73 -12.71 -5.26
CA HIS A 198 -14.15 -13.00 -5.03
C HIS A 198 -14.38 -13.54 -3.63
N TYR A 199 -13.66 -14.60 -3.25
CA TYR A 199 -13.77 -15.19 -1.92
C TYR A 199 -13.38 -14.23 -0.81
N ARG A 200 -12.37 -13.37 -1.02
CA ARG A 200 -12.05 -12.31 -0.05
C ARG A 200 -13.16 -11.29 0.13
N PHE A 201 -13.86 -10.92 -0.95
CA PHE A 201 -15.02 -10.03 -0.83
C PHE A 201 -16.19 -10.73 -0.13
N LEU A 202 -16.40 -12.02 -0.38
CA LEU A 202 -17.38 -12.80 0.37
C LEU A 202 -17.01 -12.87 1.86
N ALA A 203 -15.74 -13.10 2.20
CA ALA A 203 -15.27 -13.12 3.58
C ALA A 203 -15.46 -11.76 4.28
N ASP A 204 -15.12 -10.66 3.61
CA ASP A 204 -15.36 -9.31 4.14
C ASP A 204 -16.87 -9.03 4.31
N LYS A 205 -17.72 -9.53 3.40
CA LYS A 205 -19.19 -9.43 3.53
C LYS A 205 -19.70 -10.23 4.73
N ALA A 206 -19.29 -11.50 4.87
CA ALA A 206 -19.68 -12.34 5.99
C ALA A 206 -19.29 -11.67 7.32
N LEU A 207 -18.04 -11.21 7.43
CA LEU A 207 -17.52 -10.64 8.66
C LEU A 207 -18.16 -9.28 9.02
N TYR A 208 -18.17 -8.33 8.10
CA TYR A 208 -18.50 -6.93 8.44
C TYR A 208 -19.96 -6.55 8.18
N ILE A 209 -20.67 -7.32 7.36
CA ILE A 209 -22.06 -7.01 6.96
C ILE A 209 -23.01 -8.01 7.62
N ALA A 210 -22.69 -9.31 7.57
CA ALA A 210 -23.51 -10.36 8.17
C ALA A 210 -23.14 -10.68 9.63
N ALA A 211 -22.00 -10.17 10.13
CA ALA A 211 -21.45 -10.50 11.45
C ALA A 211 -21.25 -12.02 11.67
N ASP A 212 -20.97 -12.76 10.60
CA ASP A 212 -20.73 -14.20 10.62
C ASP A 212 -19.23 -14.50 10.51
N THR A 213 -18.59 -14.61 11.66
CA THR A 213 -17.15 -14.91 11.76
C THR A 213 -16.81 -16.30 11.25
N ALA A 214 -17.70 -17.29 11.43
CA ALA A 214 -17.43 -18.67 11.04
C ALA A 214 -17.41 -18.81 9.51
N GLU A 215 -18.43 -18.25 8.85
CA GLU A 215 -18.51 -18.20 7.39
C GLU A 215 -17.35 -17.38 6.80
N ALA A 216 -16.99 -16.25 7.42
CA ALA A 216 -15.86 -15.44 6.98
C ALA A 216 -14.53 -16.22 6.98
N LEU A 217 -14.28 -17.02 8.02
CA LEU A 217 -13.09 -17.87 8.13
C LEU A 217 -13.06 -18.96 7.06
N GLN A 218 -14.21 -19.59 6.79
CA GLN A 218 -14.31 -20.59 5.73
C GLN A 218 -14.01 -19.98 4.36
N LEU A 219 -14.64 -18.84 4.05
CA LEU A 219 -14.44 -18.12 2.79
C LEU A 219 -13.00 -17.61 2.61
N GLU A 220 -12.35 -17.13 3.68
CA GLU A 220 -10.94 -16.74 3.57
C GLU A 220 -10.07 -17.96 3.25
N LYS A 221 -10.31 -19.13 3.87
CA LYS A 221 -9.58 -20.37 3.56
C LYS A 221 -9.81 -20.79 2.10
N GLU A 222 -11.02 -20.66 1.58
CA GLU A 222 -11.33 -20.91 0.17
C GLU A 222 -10.56 -19.96 -0.77
N SER A 223 -10.39 -18.69 -0.36
CA SER A 223 -9.60 -17.72 -1.13
C SER A 223 -8.12 -18.10 -1.31
N LEU A 224 -7.58 -18.94 -0.43
CA LEU A 224 -6.18 -19.33 -0.46
C LEU A 224 -5.87 -20.36 -1.56
N GLY A 225 -6.89 -21.06 -2.08
CA GLY A 225 -6.80 -22.06 -3.16
C GLY A 225 -6.46 -23.48 -2.71
N LYS A 226 -6.56 -24.47 -3.60
CA LYS A 226 -6.55 -25.92 -3.28
C LYS A 226 -5.34 -26.43 -2.48
N ASP A 227 -4.17 -25.80 -2.64
CA ASP A 227 -2.92 -26.25 -2.01
C ASP A 227 -2.47 -25.37 -0.83
N TRP A 228 -3.38 -24.56 -0.28
CA TRP A 228 -3.01 -23.62 0.78
C TRP A 228 -2.47 -24.32 2.03
N GLN A 229 -2.95 -25.53 2.32
CA GLN A 229 -2.54 -26.32 3.48
C GLN A 229 -1.12 -26.90 3.40
N THR A 230 -0.42 -26.75 2.29
CA THR A 230 0.97 -27.17 2.15
C THR A 230 1.90 -26.01 1.86
N ASN A 231 1.37 -24.79 1.71
CA ASN A 231 2.10 -23.60 1.31
C ASN A 231 2.33 -22.64 2.50
N PRO A 232 3.58 -22.50 3.00
CA PRO A 232 3.92 -21.61 4.12
C PRO A 232 3.49 -20.16 3.93
N THR A 233 3.59 -19.64 2.70
CA THR A 233 3.17 -18.27 2.39
C THR A 233 1.67 -18.09 2.59
N LYS A 234 0.87 -19.12 2.30
CA LYS A 234 -0.59 -19.08 2.50
C LYS A 234 -0.96 -19.18 3.97
N PHE A 235 -0.24 -19.98 4.76
CA PHE A 235 -0.37 -20.01 6.22
C PHE A 235 -0.07 -18.66 6.87
N TYR A 236 1.05 -18.05 6.51
CA TYR A 236 1.39 -16.71 6.99
C TYR A 236 0.30 -15.70 6.61
N SER A 237 -0.19 -15.75 5.36
CA SER A 237 -1.23 -14.85 4.87
C SER A 237 -2.54 -15.00 5.66
N PHE A 238 -2.95 -16.23 5.97
CA PHE A 238 -4.14 -16.51 6.77
C PHE A 238 -3.99 -16.00 8.21
N GLY A 239 -2.84 -16.29 8.84
CA GLY A 239 -2.56 -15.80 10.19
C GLY A 239 -2.55 -14.28 10.28
N LEU A 240 -1.94 -13.61 9.30
CA LEU A 240 -1.97 -12.15 9.20
C LEU A 240 -3.39 -11.62 9.01
N TRP A 241 -4.21 -12.27 8.18
CA TRP A 241 -5.60 -11.88 7.95
C TRP A 241 -6.43 -11.95 9.23
N CYS A 242 -6.25 -13.01 10.02
CA CYS A 242 -6.90 -13.23 11.31
C CYS A 242 -6.45 -12.19 12.35
N TYR A 243 -5.13 -11.99 12.48
CA TYR A 243 -4.54 -11.01 13.40
C TYR A 243 -5.06 -9.59 13.14
N GLN A 244 -5.05 -9.14 11.88
CA GLN A 244 -5.53 -7.80 11.50
C GLN A 244 -7.01 -7.55 11.82
N ARG A 245 -7.76 -8.61 12.12
CA ARG A 245 -9.20 -8.59 12.42
C ARG A 245 -9.51 -8.94 13.87
N GLY A 246 -8.51 -9.35 14.65
CA GLY A 246 -8.70 -9.78 16.04
C GLY A 246 -9.61 -11.00 16.17
N ILE A 247 -9.59 -11.92 15.20
CA ILE A 247 -10.44 -13.12 15.20
C ILE A 247 -9.58 -14.38 15.09
N ASN A 248 -10.02 -15.45 15.77
CA ASN A 248 -9.46 -16.80 15.63
C ASN A 248 -7.93 -16.84 15.78
N LEU A 249 -7.43 -16.17 16.82
CA LEU A 249 -6.01 -15.89 17.01
C LEU A 249 -5.22 -17.17 17.34
N GLU A 250 -5.84 -18.15 18.00
CA GLU A 250 -5.22 -19.44 18.33
C GLU A 250 -4.93 -20.27 17.07
N GLU A 251 -5.90 -20.34 16.14
CA GLU A 251 -5.69 -21.01 14.86
C GLU A 251 -4.68 -20.22 14.00
N ALA A 252 -4.76 -18.89 14.04
CA ALA A 252 -3.79 -18.02 13.37
C ALA A 252 -2.36 -18.30 13.85
N GLU A 253 -2.14 -18.37 15.16
CA GLU A 253 -0.86 -18.69 15.77
C GLU A 253 -0.33 -20.05 15.27
N SER A 254 -1.18 -21.08 15.30
CA SER A 254 -0.83 -22.43 14.82
C SER A 254 -0.34 -22.41 13.37
N TYR A 255 -1.02 -21.70 12.48
CA TYR A 255 -0.61 -21.59 11.08
C TYR A 255 0.68 -20.78 10.90
N VAL A 256 0.86 -19.67 11.63
CA VAL A 256 2.09 -18.88 11.52
C VAL A 256 3.30 -19.67 12.04
N ARG A 257 3.15 -20.49 13.10
CA ARG A 257 4.22 -21.41 13.56
C ARG A 257 4.62 -22.41 12.47
N ARG A 258 3.64 -23.02 11.79
CA ARG A 258 3.90 -23.93 10.65
C ARG A 258 4.55 -23.22 9.46
N ALA A 259 4.22 -21.94 9.24
CA ALA A 259 4.87 -21.13 8.20
C ALA A 259 6.33 -20.85 8.57
N LEU A 260 6.58 -20.50 9.84
CA LEU A 260 7.89 -20.18 10.38
C LEU A 260 8.88 -21.36 10.24
N GLU A 261 8.44 -22.60 10.46
CA GLU A 261 9.26 -23.82 10.28
C GLU A 261 9.91 -23.92 8.89
N ARG A 262 9.33 -23.27 7.88
CA ARG A 262 9.81 -23.30 6.49
C ARG A 262 10.30 -21.94 5.99
N ALA A 263 10.36 -20.93 6.85
CA ALA A 263 10.79 -19.59 6.49
C ALA A 263 12.32 -19.54 6.31
N SER A 264 12.79 -18.87 5.27
CA SER A 264 14.21 -18.60 5.07
C SER A 264 14.72 -17.56 6.07
N SER A 265 15.93 -17.76 6.59
CA SER A 265 16.60 -16.84 7.53
C SER A 265 16.68 -15.39 7.05
N GLY A 266 16.94 -14.49 7.99
CA GLY A 266 16.96 -13.04 7.81
C GLY A 266 15.55 -12.46 7.80
N TYR A 267 15.34 -11.47 6.93
CA TYR A 267 14.13 -10.64 6.90
C TYR A 267 12.81 -11.42 6.92
N PHE A 268 12.71 -12.50 6.13
CA PHE A 268 11.46 -13.25 6.05
C PHE A 268 11.16 -13.99 7.34
N LYS A 269 12.15 -14.65 7.95
CA LYS A 269 11.96 -15.34 9.22
C LYS A 269 11.72 -14.39 10.38
N ALA A 270 12.38 -13.22 10.39
CA ALA A 270 12.11 -12.15 11.35
C ALA A 270 10.64 -11.70 11.31
N LYS A 271 10.04 -11.53 10.12
CA LYS A 271 8.62 -11.20 9.99
C LYS A 271 7.65 -12.26 10.52
N HIS A 272 8.01 -13.53 10.43
CA HIS A 272 7.17 -14.61 10.99
C HIS A 272 7.21 -14.57 12.51
N HIS A 273 8.40 -14.36 13.08
CA HIS A 273 8.57 -14.15 14.52
C HIS A 273 7.81 -12.90 15.00
N ASP A 274 7.89 -11.78 14.28
CA ASP A 274 7.14 -10.55 14.59
C ASP A 274 5.62 -10.77 14.61
N LEU A 275 5.07 -11.44 13.59
CA LEU A 275 3.65 -11.76 13.56
C LEU A 275 3.24 -12.70 14.71
N LEU A 276 4.06 -13.71 15.04
CA LEU A 276 3.81 -14.56 16.22
C LEU A 276 3.86 -13.77 17.51
N ALA A 277 4.76 -12.81 17.63
CA ALA A 277 4.86 -11.97 18.82
C ALA A 277 3.58 -11.15 19.01
N GLU A 278 3.10 -10.51 17.94
CA GLU A 278 1.86 -9.73 17.94
C GLU A 278 0.63 -10.59 18.27
N ILE A 279 0.51 -11.78 17.68
CA ILE A 279 -0.59 -12.72 17.98
C ILE A 279 -0.52 -13.18 19.45
N SER A 280 0.67 -13.55 19.93
CA SER A 280 0.86 -14.02 21.31
C SER A 280 0.51 -12.94 22.32
N PHE A 281 0.90 -11.69 22.04
CA PHE A 281 0.53 -10.55 22.87
C PHE A 281 -0.99 -10.32 22.89
N ALA A 282 -1.65 -10.40 21.73
CA ALA A 282 -3.09 -10.27 21.62
C ALA A 282 -3.86 -11.38 22.36
N LEU A 283 -3.25 -12.57 22.52
CA LEU A 283 -3.75 -13.68 23.34
C LEU A 283 -3.42 -13.55 24.83
N GLY A 284 -2.73 -12.49 25.26
CA GLY A 284 -2.29 -12.28 26.64
C GLY A 284 -0.98 -13.00 27.02
N ASN A 285 -0.36 -13.72 26.09
CA ASN A 285 0.90 -14.44 26.31
C ASN A 285 2.11 -13.50 26.12
N THR A 286 2.27 -12.54 27.04
CA THR A 286 3.27 -11.46 26.92
C THR A 286 4.72 -11.99 26.94
N GLU A 287 5.01 -13.01 27.74
CA GLU A 287 6.33 -13.66 27.77
C GLU A 287 6.69 -14.28 26.41
N GLU A 288 5.71 -14.93 25.77
CA GLU A 288 5.90 -15.50 24.44
C GLU A 288 6.14 -14.41 23.40
N ALA A 289 5.42 -13.29 23.50
CA ALA A 289 5.60 -12.15 22.61
C ALA A 289 7.03 -11.57 22.69
N ILE A 290 7.57 -11.44 23.92
CA ILE A 290 8.95 -11.03 24.16
C ILE A 290 9.92 -12.03 23.50
N ARG A 291 9.75 -13.33 23.76
CA ARG A 291 10.61 -14.37 23.19
C ARG A 291 10.63 -14.34 21.67
N GLN A 292 9.47 -14.25 21.04
CA GLN A 292 9.38 -14.19 19.58
C GLN A 292 10.03 -12.91 19.02
N THR A 293 9.87 -11.77 19.70
CA THR A 293 10.53 -10.52 19.26
C THR A 293 12.06 -10.59 19.38
N GLU A 294 12.58 -11.24 20.43
CA GLU A 294 14.02 -11.50 20.57
C GLU A 294 14.55 -12.39 19.43
N LEU A 295 13.78 -13.41 19.02
CA LEU A 295 14.12 -14.23 17.85
C LEU A 295 14.07 -13.42 16.54
N ALA A 296 13.14 -12.48 16.39
CA ALA A 296 13.11 -11.58 15.25
C ALA A 296 14.36 -10.68 15.19
N LEU A 297 14.83 -10.17 16.34
CA LEU A 297 16.08 -9.42 16.46
C LEU A 297 17.32 -10.26 16.17
N GLN A 298 17.32 -11.56 16.49
CA GLN A 298 18.43 -12.44 16.10
C GLN A 298 18.54 -12.57 14.57
N GLU A 299 17.42 -12.60 13.86
CA GLU A 299 17.38 -12.67 12.40
C GLU A 299 17.67 -11.29 11.74
N GLU A 300 17.32 -10.18 12.40
CA GLU A 300 17.63 -8.81 11.96
C GLU A 300 18.13 -7.90 13.12
N PRO A 301 19.42 -7.99 13.49
CA PRO A 301 19.94 -7.33 14.70
C PRO A 301 19.95 -5.79 14.68
N SER A 302 19.88 -5.18 13.50
CA SER A 302 19.89 -3.71 13.34
C SER A 302 18.49 -3.12 13.15
N SER A 303 17.43 -3.89 13.41
CA SER A 303 16.05 -3.44 13.24
C SER A 303 15.57 -2.61 14.44
N GLU A 304 15.60 -1.28 14.32
CA GLU A 304 15.00 -0.38 15.32
C GLU A 304 13.51 -0.68 15.58
N PHE A 305 12.81 -1.23 14.58
CA PHE A 305 11.40 -1.59 14.70
C PHE A 305 11.22 -2.71 15.75
N TYR A 306 12.00 -3.80 15.65
CA TYR A 306 11.89 -4.91 16.60
C TYR A 306 12.42 -4.53 18.00
N GLU A 307 13.40 -3.62 18.09
CA GLU A 307 13.84 -3.09 19.39
C GLU A 307 12.73 -2.33 20.13
N LYS A 308 12.03 -1.42 19.43
CA LYS A 308 10.90 -0.68 19.99
C LYS A 308 9.74 -1.61 20.36
N GLN A 309 9.51 -2.63 19.54
CA GLN A 309 8.51 -3.66 19.79
C GLN A 309 8.83 -4.46 21.07
N LEU A 310 10.09 -4.86 21.26
CA LEU A 310 10.54 -5.58 22.45
C LEU A 310 10.35 -4.75 23.72
N GLN A 311 10.68 -3.46 23.65
CA GLN A 311 10.46 -2.51 24.75
C GLN A 311 8.96 -2.38 25.09
N ARG A 312 8.09 -2.32 24.07
CA ARG A 312 6.62 -2.28 24.23
C ARG A 312 6.12 -3.48 25.03
N PHE A 313 6.54 -4.69 24.67
CA PHE A 313 6.09 -5.90 25.36
C PHE A 313 6.67 -6.05 26.76
N ARG A 314 7.94 -5.69 26.99
CA ARG A 314 8.55 -5.71 28.33
C ARG A 314 7.82 -4.77 29.29
N LYS A 315 7.52 -3.56 28.84
CA LYS A 315 6.73 -2.61 29.62
C LYS A 315 5.34 -3.16 29.97
N ALA A 316 4.67 -3.79 29.00
CA ALA A 316 3.35 -4.39 29.25
C ALA A 316 3.40 -5.56 30.25
N LEU A 317 4.51 -6.29 30.33
CA LEU A 317 4.70 -7.36 31.33
C LEU A 317 4.92 -6.80 32.74
N GLU A 318 5.63 -5.68 32.87
CA GLU A 318 5.86 -5.00 34.15
C GLU A 318 4.57 -4.38 34.74
N GLU A 319 3.59 -4.10 33.89
CA GLU A 319 2.30 -3.49 34.26
C GLU A 319 1.21 -4.53 34.60
N GLN A 320 1.48 -5.84 34.47
CA GLN A 320 0.57 -6.94 34.80
C GLN A 320 0.70 -7.39 36.26
#